data_AF-A0A7S3AJ66-F1
#
_entry.id   AF-A0A7S3AJ66-F1
#
_cell.length_a   1.000
_cell.length_b   1.000
_cell.length_c   1.000
_cell.angle_alpha   90.00
_cell.angle_beta   90.00
_cell.angle_gamma   90.00
#
_symmetry.space_group_name_H-M   'P 1'
#
loop_
_entity.id
_entity.type
_entity.pdbx_description
1 polymer ?
#
loop_
_entity_poly.entity_id
_entity_poly.type
_entity_poly.pdbx_seq_one_letter_code
_entity_poly.pdbx_strand_id
1 'polypeptide(L)'
;MLQSDVPKRSAYGQLLEDGFAGGAFNAADALHEYSYEKVLANITAYVGDPRVGWVRGFYNESLTTGLVREHGMQPALYVEIDCDLYSSSRSALTWLFDHGLIVPGTVLGYDDFRIGGDYGELRAHREAVKKYQVDLAPLVNGSEFCCFVVKACSTCSPQPAPIMSTAPAG
;
A
#
# COMPACT_ATOMS: atom_id res chain seq x y z
N MET A 1 34.00 -30.27 23.73
CA MET A 1 32.86 -29.37 23.98
C MET A 1 32.92 -28.28 22.91
N LEU A 2 32.14 -28.45 21.83
CA LEU A 2 32.04 -27.46 20.77
C LEU A 2 31.13 -26.33 21.26
N GLN A 3 31.68 -25.12 21.43
CA GLN A 3 30.87 -23.91 21.53
C GLN A 3 30.26 -23.68 20.15
N SER A 4 28.96 -23.88 20.03
CA SER A 4 28.20 -23.54 18.84
C SER A 4 27.99 -22.02 18.82
N ASP A 5 28.54 -21.36 17.80
CA ASP A 5 28.22 -19.98 17.43
C ASP A 5 26.72 -19.88 17.13
N VAL A 6 25.97 -19.33 18.10
CA VAL A 6 24.58 -18.96 17.89
C VAL A 6 24.58 -17.72 16.98
N PRO A 7 23.90 -17.74 15.82
CA PRO A 7 23.84 -16.57 14.95
C PRO A 7 23.24 -15.39 15.72
N LYS A 8 23.87 -14.21 15.62
CA LYS A 8 23.28 -12.96 16.12
C LYS A 8 21.89 -12.82 15.47
N ARG A 9 20.86 -12.82 16.32
CA ARG A 9 19.44 -12.69 15.93
C ARG A 9 19.26 -11.47 15.04
N SER A 10 18.37 -11.58 14.04
CA SER A 10 17.98 -10.42 13.23
C SER A 10 17.31 -9.35 14.10
N ALA A 11 17.34 -8.09 13.68
CA ALA A 11 16.67 -6.98 14.37
C ALA A 11 15.19 -7.30 14.70
N TYR A 12 14.51 -8.06 13.84
CA TYR A 12 13.17 -8.59 14.09
C TYR A 12 13.03 -9.45 15.34
N GLY A 13 14.05 -10.24 15.68
CA GLY A 13 14.03 -11.09 16.87
C GLY A 13 14.21 -10.33 18.19
N GLN A 14 14.66 -9.07 18.14
CA GLN A 14 14.79 -8.19 19.32
C GLN A 14 13.54 -7.32 19.53
N LEU A 15 12.80 -7.00 18.46
CA LEU A 15 11.58 -6.19 18.55
C LEU A 15 10.42 -6.90 19.30
N LEU A 16 10.43 -8.24 19.36
CA LEU A 16 9.40 -9.03 20.04
C LEU A 16 9.43 -8.94 21.57
N GLU A 17 10.56 -8.56 22.18
CA GLU A 17 10.71 -8.60 23.65
C GLU A 17 10.41 -7.24 24.33
N ASP A 18 10.44 -6.12 23.59
CA ASP A 18 10.31 -4.76 24.15
C ASP A 18 9.00 -4.03 23.81
N GLY A 19 7.99 -4.71 23.24
CA GLY A 19 6.66 -4.11 23.08
C GLY A 19 5.93 -4.35 21.75
N PHE A 20 6.49 -5.11 20.81
CA PHE A 20 5.66 -5.72 19.77
C PHE A 20 4.92 -6.93 20.37
N ALA A 21 3.69 -6.71 20.84
CA ALA A 21 2.71 -7.80 20.90
C ALA A 21 2.61 -8.42 19.50
N GLY A 22 2.31 -9.72 19.40
CA GLY A 22 2.19 -10.37 18.09
C GLY A 22 1.17 -9.66 17.18
N GLY A 23 1.66 -8.94 16.17
CA GLY A 23 0.84 -8.26 15.14
C GLY A 23 0.66 -6.76 15.37
N ALA A 24 0.66 -6.00 14.27
CA ALA A 24 0.41 -4.56 14.17
C ALA A 24 -0.97 -4.12 14.74
N PHE A 25 -1.32 -2.84 14.54
CA PHE A 25 -2.62 -2.28 14.92
C PHE A 25 -3.79 -3.21 14.51
N ASN A 26 -4.61 -3.60 15.48
CA ASN A 26 -5.80 -4.40 15.26
C ASN A 26 -7.04 -3.58 15.63
N ALA A 27 -7.81 -3.19 14.61
CA ALA A 27 -9.02 -2.40 14.81
C ALA A 27 -10.07 -3.10 15.69
N ALA A 28 -10.14 -4.43 15.66
CA ALA A 28 -11.10 -5.17 16.48
C ALA A 28 -10.75 -5.08 17.98
N ASP A 29 -9.47 -5.23 18.31
CA ASP A 29 -8.98 -5.07 19.69
C ASP A 29 -9.11 -3.62 20.17
N ALA A 30 -8.73 -2.65 19.32
CA ALA A 30 -8.80 -1.23 19.65
C ALA A 30 -10.24 -0.72 19.88
N LEU A 31 -11.22 -1.29 19.17
CA LEU A 31 -12.63 -0.91 19.30
C LEU A 31 -13.42 -1.83 20.24
N HIS A 32 -12.78 -2.86 20.81
CA HIS A 32 -13.43 -3.94 21.55
C HIS A 32 -14.64 -4.53 20.82
N GLU A 33 -14.52 -4.69 19.50
CA GLU A 33 -15.59 -5.19 18.63
C GLU A 33 -14.99 -6.16 17.61
N TYR A 34 -15.48 -7.40 17.59
CA TYR A 34 -14.89 -8.48 16.79
C TYR A 34 -15.77 -8.91 15.62
N SER A 35 -16.96 -8.33 15.48
CA SER A 35 -17.76 -8.44 14.27
C SER A 35 -17.22 -7.49 13.21
N TYR A 36 -16.83 -8.04 12.06
CA TYR A 36 -16.43 -7.25 10.89
C TYR A 36 -17.43 -6.14 10.56
N GLU A 37 -18.73 -6.45 10.54
CA GLU A 37 -19.76 -5.48 10.17
C GLU A 37 -19.80 -4.31 11.13
N LYS A 38 -19.62 -4.57 12.43
CA LYS A 38 -19.66 -3.53 13.45
C LYS A 38 -18.35 -2.74 13.52
N VAL A 39 -17.19 -3.39 13.34
CA VAL A 39 -15.91 -2.70 13.17
C VAL A 39 -15.99 -1.74 11.99
N LEU A 40 -16.45 -2.23 10.83
CA LEU A 40 -16.60 -1.41 9.63
C LEU A 40 -17.60 -0.27 9.86
N ALA A 41 -18.74 -0.53 10.51
CA ALA A 41 -19.72 0.50 10.82
C ALA A 41 -19.13 1.60 11.74
N ASN A 42 -18.37 1.22 12.76
CA ASN A 42 -17.72 2.16 13.68
C ASN A 42 -16.68 3.02 12.95
N ILE A 43 -15.81 2.40 12.14
CA ILE A 43 -14.79 3.13 11.37
C ILE A 43 -15.47 4.05 10.34
N THR A 44 -16.49 3.56 9.63
CA THR A 44 -17.23 4.35 8.63
C THR A 44 -17.93 5.54 9.28
N ALA A 45 -18.55 5.35 10.45
CA ALA A 45 -19.19 6.42 11.20
C ALA A 45 -18.17 7.46 11.70
N TYR A 46 -16.99 7.02 12.13
CA TYR A 46 -15.91 7.92 12.53
C TYR A 46 -15.37 8.75 11.37
N VAL A 47 -15.14 8.14 10.20
CA VAL A 47 -14.68 8.84 8.99
C VAL A 47 -15.73 9.83 8.47
N GLY A 48 -17.00 9.43 8.47
CA GLY A 48 -18.12 10.34 8.21
C GLY A 48 -18.18 10.95 6.80
N ASP A 49 -17.46 10.39 5.82
CA ASP A 49 -17.42 10.88 4.44
C ASP A 49 -18.00 9.82 3.48
N PRO A 50 -19.13 10.12 2.78
CA PRO A 50 -19.78 9.16 1.89
C PRO A 50 -18.97 8.86 0.61
N ARG A 51 -17.88 9.58 0.36
CA ARG A 51 -16.97 9.31 -0.77
C ARG A 51 -15.95 8.22 -0.46
N VAL A 52 -15.84 7.80 0.80
CA VAL A 52 -14.92 6.75 1.24
C VAL A 52 -15.54 5.38 0.99
N GLY A 53 -14.78 4.51 0.32
CA GLY A 53 -15.13 3.12 0.07
C GLY A 53 -14.16 2.17 0.76
N TRP A 54 -14.63 0.97 1.10
CA TRP A 54 -13.86 -0.06 1.77
C TRP A 54 -13.79 -1.32 0.92
N VAL A 55 -12.61 -1.92 0.81
CA VAL A 55 -12.39 -3.16 0.07
C VAL A 55 -11.95 -4.22 1.06
N ARG A 56 -12.78 -5.24 1.27
CA ARG A 56 -12.50 -6.32 2.22
C ARG A 56 -11.71 -7.44 1.54
N GLY A 57 -10.69 -7.93 2.23
CA GLY A 57 -10.02 -9.19 1.91
C GLY A 57 -8.51 -9.02 1.74
N PHE A 58 -7.84 -10.13 1.48
CA PHE A 58 -6.40 -10.10 1.20
C PHE A 58 -6.12 -9.49 -0.17
N TYR A 59 -5.03 -8.73 -0.29
CA TYR A 59 -4.69 -7.99 -1.52
C TYR A 59 -4.64 -8.88 -2.77
N ASN A 60 -4.22 -10.14 -2.66
CA ASN A 60 -4.17 -11.08 -3.77
C ASN A 60 -5.54 -11.64 -4.21
N GLU A 61 -6.59 -11.40 -3.43
CA GLU A 61 -7.96 -11.86 -3.69
C GLU A 61 -8.91 -10.69 -3.99
N SER A 62 -8.80 -9.61 -3.22
CA SER A 62 -9.75 -8.49 -3.24
C SER A 62 -9.43 -7.44 -4.31
N LEU A 63 -8.16 -7.30 -4.71
CA LEU A 63 -7.74 -6.42 -5.81
C LEU A 63 -8.01 -7.09 -7.16
N THR A 64 -9.29 -7.15 -7.53
CA THR A 64 -9.75 -7.75 -8.79
C THR A 64 -9.64 -6.76 -9.96
N THR A 65 -9.73 -7.26 -11.19
CA THR A 65 -9.73 -6.41 -12.39
C THR A 65 -10.98 -5.53 -12.53
N GLY A 66 -12.11 -5.96 -11.95
CA GLY A 66 -13.38 -5.21 -11.99
C GLY A 66 -13.44 -4.04 -11.01
N LEU A 67 -12.61 -4.07 -9.96
CA LEU A 67 -12.70 -3.18 -8.81
C LEU A 67 -12.55 -1.70 -9.18
N VAL A 68 -11.68 -1.37 -10.14
CA VAL A 68 -11.52 0.01 -10.64
C VAL A 68 -12.84 0.58 -11.15
N ARG A 69 -13.57 -0.21 -11.96
CA ARG A 69 -14.86 0.21 -12.51
C ARG A 69 -15.95 0.22 -11.44
N GLU A 70 -15.98 -0.79 -10.57
CA GLU A 70 -16.97 -0.92 -9.50
C GLU A 70 -16.95 0.27 -8.54
N HIS A 71 -15.75 0.78 -8.23
CA HIS A 71 -15.56 1.94 -7.35
C HIS A 71 -15.37 3.26 -8.11
N GLY A 72 -15.42 3.26 -9.45
CA GLY A 72 -15.19 4.46 -10.26
C GLY A 72 -13.81 5.10 -10.04
N MET A 73 -12.79 4.31 -9.70
CA MET A 73 -11.47 4.80 -9.33
C MET A 73 -10.82 5.57 -10.49
N GLN A 74 -10.16 6.66 -10.13
CA GLN A 74 -9.35 7.50 -11.03
C GLN A 74 -7.89 7.43 -10.58
N PRO A 75 -6.94 7.91 -11.40
CA PRO A 75 -5.55 8.00 -10.98
C PRO A 75 -5.41 8.68 -9.63
N ALA A 76 -4.63 8.05 -8.76
CA ALA A 76 -4.46 8.51 -7.41
C ALA A 76 -3.50 9.71 -7.38
N LEU A 77 -3.88 10.76 -6.66
CA LEU A 77 -2.93 11.80 -6.25
C LEU A 77 -1.91 11.21 -5.27
N TYR A 78 -2.37 10.37 -4.35
CA TYR A 78 -1.58 9.75 -3.29
C TYR A 78 -1.94 8.28 -3.13
N VAL A 79 -0.93 7.44 -2.95
CA VAL A 79 -1.05 6.03 -2.57
C VAL A 79 -0.17 5.82 -1.35
N GLU A 80 -0.77 5.31 -0.28
CA GLU A 80 -0.03 4.80 0.89
C GLU A 80 0.15 3.29 0.74
N ILE A 81 1.38 2.80 0.89
CA ILE A 81 1.68 1.37 1.01
C ILE A 81 2.09 1.14 2.46
N ASP A 82 1.14 0.62 3.24
CA ASP A 82 1.31 0.27 4.65
C ASP A 82 0.84 -1.17 4.79
N CYS A 83 1.73 -2.08 4.40
CA CYS A 83 1.39 -3.50 4.24
C CYS A 83 2.34 -4.45 4.98
N ASP A 84 3.48 -3.92 5.46
CA ASP A 84 4.66 -4.61 6.04
C ASP A 84 5.33 -5.62 5.10
N LEU A 85 4.54 -6.57 4.61
CA LEU A 85 4.95 -7.79 3.94
C LEU A 85 5.19 -7.57 2.44
N TYR A 86 6.31 -8.11 1.95
CA TYR A 86 6.66 -8.11 0.53
C TYR A 86 5.52 -8.61 -0.39
N SER A 87 4.84 -9.70 -0.02
CA SER A 87 3.76 -10.27 -0.85
C SER A 87 2.55 -9.34 -0.97
N SER A 88 2.23 -8.63 0.11
CA SER A 88 1.14 -7.66 0.17
C SER A 88 1.47 -6.43 -0.67
N SER A 89 2.62 -5.80 -0.40
CA SER A 89 3.08 -4.62 -1.14
C SER A 89 3.27 -4.91 -2.62
N ARG A 90 3.82 -6.09 -2.99
CA ARG A 90 3.95 -6.51 -4.39
C ARG A 90 2.60 -6.64 -5.08
N SER A 91 1.61 -7.27 -4.43
CA SER A 91 0.27 -7.45 -5.00
C SER A 91 -0.42 -6.11 -5.20
N ALA A 92 -0.37 -5.24 -4.19
CA ALA A 92 -0.93 -3.89 -4.26
C ALA A 92 -0.29 -3.04 -5.36
N LEU A 93 1.05 -2.93 -5.38
CA LEU A 93 1.78 -2.15 -6.38
C LEU A 93 1.52 -2.67 -7.79
N THR A 94 1.59 -3.99 -8.00
CA THR A 94 1.32 -4.60 -9.31
C THR A 94 -0.06 -4.23 -9.80
N TRP A 95 -1.08 -4.38 -8.95
CA TRP A 95 -2.46 -4.07 -9.32
C TRP A 95 -2.65 -2.58 -9.63
N LEU A 96 -2.11 -1.68 -8.81
CA LEU A 96 -2.20 -0.23 -9.01
C LEU A 96 -1.57 0.22 -10.33
N PHE A 97 -0.39 -0.29 -10.66
CA PHE A 97 0.29 0.01 -11.93
C PHE A 97 -0.42 -0.60 -13.15
N ASP A 98 -0.81 -1.88 -13.07
CA ASP A 98 -1.47 -2.59 -14.18
C ASP A 98 -2.80 -1.92 -14.56
N HIS A 99 -3.49 -1.32 -13.60
CA HIS A 99 -4.78 -0.65 -13.81
C HIS A 99 -4.66 0.88 -14.00
N GLY A 100 -3.44 1.41 -14.16
CA GLY A 100 -3.22 2.82 -14.49
C GLY A 100 -3.64 3.80 -13.37
N LEU A 101 -3.63 3.35 -12.12
CA LEU A 101 -3.96 4.18 -10.96
C LEU A 101 -2.75 4.98 -10.45
N ILE A 102 -1.54 4.51 -10.76
CA ILE A 102 -0.29 5.26 -10.55
C ILE A 102 0.14 5.87 -11.88
N VAL A 103 0.24 7.19 -11.92
CA VAL A 103 0.59 7.97 -13.12
C VAL A 103 1.64 9.04 -12.78
N PRO A 104 2.28 9.68 -13.77
CA PRO A 104 3.12 10.86 -13.49
C PRO A 104 2.34 11.92 -12.69
N GLY A 105 2.91 12.34 -11.57
CA GLY A 105 2.28 13.22 -10.59
C GLY A 105 1.73 12.51 -9.35
N THR A 106 1.52 11.20 -9.38
CA THR A 106 1.16 10.42 -8.19
C THR A 106 2.31 10.44 -7.17
N VAL A 107 1.97 10.59 -5.90
CA VAL A 107 2.90 10.41 -4.78
C VAL A 107 2.69 9.02 -4.18
N LEU A 108 3.79 8.27 -4.02
CA LEU A 108 3.84 6.96 -3.37
C LEU A 108 4.47 7.12 -1.99
N GLY A 109 3.70 6.86 -0.95
CA GLY A 109 4.12 6.74 0.45
C GLY A 109 4.34 5.30 0.86
N TYR A 110 5.21 5.12 1.85
CA TYR A 110 5.56 3.84 2.47
C TYR A 110 5.76 4.08 3.97
N ASP A 111 5.14 3.27 4.83
CA ASP A 111 5.31 3.36 6.29
C ASP A 111 6.56 2.62 6.78
N ASP A 112 6.88 1.48 6.16
CA ASP A 112 7.92 0.55 6.60
C ASP A 112 9.03 0.34 5.56
N PHE A 113 9.38 1.39 4.83
CA PHE A 113 10.15 1.29 3.59
C PHE A 113 11.41 0.45 3.74
N ARG A 114 12.26 0.69 4.75
CA ARG A 114 13.51 -0.07 4.99
C ARG A 114 13.54 -0.85 6.30
N ILE A 115 12.42 -0.99 7.02
CA ILE A 115 12.37 -1.75 8.27
C ILE A 115 12.75 -3.22 8.04
N GLY A 116 12.31 -3.79 6.92
CA GLY A 116 12.71 -5.12 6.46
C GLY A 116 14.11 -5.25 5.88
N GLY A 117 14.94 -4.20 5.93
CA GLY A 117 16.19 -4.11 5.19
C GLY A 117 15.93 -4.15 3.68
N ASP A 118 16.59 -5.06 2.96
CA ASP A 118 16.41 -5.25 1.51
C ASP A 118 15.19 -6.12 1.13
N TYR A 119 14.32 -6.46 2.10
CA TYR A 119 13.10 -7.26 1.91
C TYR A 119 11.85 -6.38 2.00
N GLY A 120 10.68 -6.97 2.28
CA GLY A 120 9.43 -6.24 2.53
C GLY A 120 9.06 -5.27 1.42
N GLU A 121 8.71 -4.05 1.82
CA GLU A 121 8.26 -2.98 0.95
C GLU A 121 9.37 -2.47 0.01
N LEU A 122 10.61 -2.28 0.50
CA LEU A 122 11.73 -1.86 -0.35
C LEU A 122 11.95 -2.81 -1.53
N ARG A 123 11.86 -4.11 -1.28
CA ARG A 123 12.00 -5.10 -2.35
C ARG A 123 10.87 -4.99 -3.36
N ALA A 124 9.62 -4.93 -2.90
CA ALA A 124 8.46 -4.81 -3.77
C ALA A 124 8.52 -3.51 -4.60
N HIS A 125 8.92 -2.40 -3.98
CA HIS A 125 9.16 -1.12 -4.64
C HIS A 125 10.20 -1.23 -5.74
N ARG A 126 11.40 -1.75 -5.44
CA ARG A 126 12.48 -1.89 -6.44
C ARG A 126 12.06 -2.77 -7.62
N GLU A 127 11.36 -3.86 -7.35
CA GLU A 127 10.83 -4.74 -8.40
C GLU A 127 9.77 -4.04 -9.25
N ALA A 128 8.87 -3.27 -8.64
CA ALA A 128 7.85 -2.49 -9.35
C ALA A 128 8.47 -1.39 -10.22
N VAL A 129 9.38 -0.58 -9.67
CA VAL A 129 10.10 0.47 -10.41
C VAL A 129 10.81 -0.09 -11.63
N LYS A 130 11.47 -1.24 -11.46
CA LYS A 130 12.14 -1.94 -12.57
C LYS A 130 11.15 -2.49 -13.60
N LYS A 131 10.06 -3.15 -13.16
CA LYS A 131 9.05 -3.75 -14.05
C LYS A 131 8.34 -2.68 -14.89
N TYR A 132 7.96 -1.57 -14.24
CA TYR A 132 7.15 -0.51 -14.85
C TYR A 132 7.97 0.63 -15.46
N GLN A 133 9.31 0.56 -15.35
CA GLN A 133 10.24 1.58 -15.86
C GLN A 133 9.82 2.98 -15.40
N VAL A 134 9.71 3.12 -14.07
CA VAL A 134 9.22 4.31 -13.39
C VAL A 134 10.39 5.20 -13.00
N ASP A 135 10.32 6.47 -13.36
CA ASP A 135 11.23 7.48 -12.85
C ASP A 135 10.61 8.12 -11.60
N LEU A 136 11.37 8.15 -10.51
CA LEU A 136 10.93 8.65 -9.22
C LEU A 136 11.82 9.80 -8.76
N ALA A 137 11.22 10.82 -8.14
CA ALA A 137 11.97 11.80 -7.36
C ALA A 137 11.59 11.65 -5.88
N PRO A 138 12.58 11.60 -4.97
CA PRO A 138 12.28 11.52 -3.54
C PRO A 138 11.64 12.81 -3.05
N LEU A 139 10.60 12.68 -2.23
CA LEU A 139 10.02 13.78 -1.43
C LEU A 139 10.46 13.68 0.03
N VAL A 140 10.47 12.46 0.58
CA VAL A 140 10.94 12.15 1.93
C VAL A 140 11.79 10.90 1.86
N ASN A 141 12.97 10.90 2.48
CA ASN A 141 13.92 9.78 2.46
C ASN A 141 14.23 9.31 3.88
N GLY A 142 13.21 8.85 4.61
CA GLY A 142 13.37 8.18 5.89
C GLY A 142 13.72 6.70 5.74
N SER A 143 14.12 6.06 6.85
CA SER A 143 14.30 4.62 6.93
C SER A 143 13.00 3.87 7.15
N GLU A 144 12.10 4.44 7.94
CA GLU A 144 10.75 3.92 8.21
C GLU A 144 9.84 4.51 7.14
N PHE A 145 9.40 5.76 7.34
CA PHE A 145 8.58 6.46 6.37
C PHE A 145 9.38 6.99 5.16
N CYS A 146 8.90 6.71 3.94
CA CYS A 146 9.51 7.21 2.71
C CYS A 146 8.45 7.63 1.67
N CYS A 147 8.73 8.67 0.90
CA CYS A 147 7.81 9.17 -0.13
C CYS A 147 8.54 9.52 -1.42
N PHE A 148 7.91 9.20 -2.55
CA PHE A 148 8.39 9.53 -3.88
C PHE A 148 7.27 10.13 -4.74
N VAL A 149 7.60 11.09 -5.59
CA VAL A 149 6.72 11.50 -6.69
C VAL A 149 7.10 10.76 -7.96
N VAL A 150 6.11 10.21 -8.65
CA VAL A 150 6.26 9.59 -9.97
C VAL A 150 6.46 10.69 -11.01
N LYS A 151 7.62 10.67 -11.67
CA LYS A 151 8.00 11.64 -12.71
C LYS A 151 7.66 11.15 -14.10
N ALA A 152 7.85 9.86 -14.35
CA ALA A 152 7.52 9.22 -15.62
C ALA A 152 7.22 7.74 -15.37
N CYS A 153 6.49 7.11 -16.29
CA CYS A 153 6.30 5.67 -16.31
C CYS A 153 6.18 5.20 -17.75
N SER A 154 7.09 4.35 -18.20
CA SER A 154 7.20 3.99 -19.62
C SER A 154 6.32 2.82 -20.02
N THR A 155 5.95 1.94 -19.07
CA THR A 155 5.15 0.74 -19.35
C THR A 155 3.87 0.67 -18.52
N CYS A 156 3.49 1.76 -17.85
CA CYS A 156 2.16 1.88 -17.24
C CYS A 156 1.09 1.79 -18.31
N SER A 157 -0.03 1.14 -17.99
CA SER A 157 -1.19 1.06 -18.88
C SER A 157 -1.59 2.48 -19.32
N PRO A 158 -1.70 2.76 -20.63
CA PRO A 158 -2.19 4.05 -21.09
C PRO A 158 -3.59 4.27 -20.52
N GLN A 159 -3.80 5.46 -19.97
CA GLN A 159 -5.11 5.88 -19.51
C GLN A 159 -6.14 5.66 -20.63
N PRO A 160 -7.35 5.14 -20.33
CA PRO A 160 -8.47 5.46 -21.19
C PRO A 160 -8.55 6.99 -21.26
N ALA A 161 -8.65 7.55 -22.48
CA ALA A 161 -8.79 8.98 -22.66
C ALA A 161 -9.88 9.50 -21.70
N PRO A 162 -9.68 10.66 -21.04
CA PRO A 162 -10.69 11.21 -20.15
C PRO A 162 -12.01 11.26 -20.92
N ILE A 163 -13.03 10.59 -20.37
CA ILE A 163 -14.38 10.67 -20.90
C ILE A 163 -14.73 12.15 -20.80
N MET A 164 -14.77 12.86 -21.93
CA MET A 164 -15.24 14.23 -21.97
C MET A 164 -16.67 14.21 -21.44
N SER A 165 -16.84 14.57 -20.18
CA SER A 165 -18.14 14.83 -19.59
C SER A 165 -18.72 15.98 -20.40
N THR A 166 -19.68 15.66 -21.26
CA THR A 166 -20.57 16.66 -21.84
C THR A 166 -21.49 17.08 -20.71
N ALA A 167 -21.00 17.98 -19.84
CA ALA A 167 -21.87 18.71 -18.95
C ALA A 167 -22.92 19.41 -19.84
N PRO A 168 -24.22 19.22 -19.61
CA PRO A 168 -25.22 19.99 -20.31
C PRO A 168 -25.02 21.45 -19.92
N ALA A 169 -24.94 22.34 -20.91
CA ALA A 169 -24.94 23.77 -20.69
C ALA A 169 -26.22 24.14 -19.93
N GLY A 170 -26.05 24.59 -18.69
CA GLY A 170 -27.09 25.24 -17.88
C GLY A 170 -26.93 26.75 -17.93
#